data_AF-A0A9D9XD65-F1
#
_entry.id   AF-A0A9D9XD65-F1
#
_cell.length_a   1.000
_cell.length_b   1.000
_cell.length_c   1.000
_cell.angle_alpha   90.00
_cell.angle_beta   90.00
_cell.angle_gamma   90.00
#
_symmetry.space_group_name_H-M   'P 1'
#
loop_
_entity.id
_entity.type
_entity.pdbx_description
1 polymer ?
#
loop_
_entity_poly.entity_id
_entity_poly.type
_entity_poly.pdbx_seq_one_letter_code
_entity_poly.pdbx_strand_id
1 'polypeptide(L)'
;MMELLINSSLLLLSVLLGGMLVVFLEKRNQQKLIKLSLAFSGGFLLAIAFTHFLPELYSENSISIGIWVLIGFLVQLLLEYFSGGIEHGHIHAHPNKKIPFMMLFSLSVHSFIEGMPLANNHHTGHEHIGGGHQESLLLGIILHQLPVAIALMTLFRKSLLTQKTSWLLLILFGLMTPLGLITGHVLEVKETFAYMDVLLAVVVGMFLHISTTIIFETNENHHFNLAKLMAILMGVGLSFLLI
;
A
#
# COMPACT_ATOMS: atom_id res chain seq x y z
N MET A 1 -7.86 -19.12 11.38
CA MET A 1 -6.57 -19.75 10.98
C MET A 1 -6.48 -19.98 9.47
N MET A 2 -7.47 -20.62 8.81
CA MET A 2 -7.44 -20.80 7.35
C MET A 2 -7.43 -19.47 6.58
N GLU A 3 -8.32 -18.53 6.92
CA GLU A 3 -8.37 -17.21 6.28
C GLU A 3 -7.08 -16.41 6.45
N LEU A 4 -6.49 -16.44 7.65
CA LEU A 4 -5.18 -15.81 7.92
C LEU A 4 -4.10 -16.32 6.96
N LEU A 5 -4.06 -17.64 6.70
CA LEU A 5 -3.11 -18.25 5.77
C LEU A 5 -3.42 -17.86 4.31
N ILE A 6 -4.69 -17.82 3.92
CA ILE A 6 -5.12 -17.41 2.58
C ILE A 6 -4.72 -15.95 2.34
N ASN A 7 -5.08 -15.03 3.23
CA ASN A 7 -4.79 -13.60 3.10
C ASN A 7 -3.28 -13.35 3.09
N SER A 8 -2.53 -14.00 3.98
CA SER A 8 -1.05 -13.94 3.98
C SER A 8 -0.45 -14.42 2.65
N SER A 9 -1.02 -15.47 2.06
CA SER A 9 -0.55 -16.01 0.79
C SER A 9 -0.87 -15.09 -0.38
N LEU A 10 -2.06 -14.48 -0.40
CA LEU A 10 -2.47 -13.53 -1.44
C LEU A 10 -1.57 -12.27 -1.42
N LEU A 11 -1.30 -11.74 -0.23
CA LEU A 11 -0.40 -10.60 -0.04
C LEU A 11 1.00 -10.89 -0.58
N LEU A 12 1.62 -12.00 -0.16
CA LEU A 12 2.94 -12.39 -0.65
C LEU A 12 2.93 -12.64 -2.17
N LEU A 13 1.91 -13.31 -2.68
CA LEU A 13 1.79 -13.61 -4.10
C LEU A 13 1.68 -12.33 -4.94
N SER A 14 0.98 -11.30 -4.47
CA SER A 14 0.89 -10.01 -5.17
C SER A 14 2.27 -9.37 -5.40
N VAL A 15 3.15 -9.42 -4.40
CA VAL A 15 4.52 -8.92 -4.47
C VAL A 15 5.36 -9.76 -5.44
N LEU A 16 5.23 -11.09 -5.36
CA LEU A 16 5.94 -11.99 -6.27
C LEU A 16 5.51 -11.78 -7.72
N LEU A 17 4.21 -11.60 -7.97
CA LEU A 17 3.67 -11.31 -9.30
C LEU A 17 4.22 -9.99 -9.84
N GLY A 18 4.32 -8.94 -9.02
CA GLY A 18 4.96 -7.69 -9.40
C GLY A 18 6.42 -7.87 -9.83
N GLY A 19 7.18 -8.64 -9.05
CA GLY A 19 8.57 -8.99 -9.39
C GLY A 19 8.68 -9.82 -10.68
N MET A 20 7.79 -10.80 -10.89
CA MET A 20 7.77 -11.65 -12.08
C MET A 20 7.46 -10.84 -13.33
N LEU A 21 6.51 -9.91 -13.23
CA LEU A 21 6.13 -9.01 -14.31
C LEU A 21 7.33 -8.16 -14.76
N VAL A 22 8.16 -7.70 -13.83
CA VAL A 22 9.40 -6.96 -14.17
C VAL A 22 10.38 -7.82 -14.96
N VAL A 23 10.60 -9.06 -14.52
CA VAL A 23 11.52 -10.00 -15.21
C VAL A 23 11.00 -10.36 -16.59
N PHE A 24 9.69 -10.55 -16.76
CA PHE A 24 9.09 -10.87 -18.05
C PHE A 24 9.10 -9.68 -19.01
N LEU A 25 8.88 -8.47 -18.50
CA LEU A 25 8.83 -7.23 -19.29
C LEU A 25 10.17 -6.47 -19.33
N GLU A 26 11.28 -7.09 -18.94
CA GLU A 26 12.59 -6.45 -18.70
C GLU A 26 13.10 -5.62 -19.90
N LYS A 27 12.65 -5.93 -21.12
CA LYS A 27 12.99 -5.22 -22.36
C LYS A 27 12.14 -3.98 -22.68
N ARG A 28 11.12 -3.66 -21.88
CA ARG A 28 10.21 -2.51 -22.09
C ARG A 28 10.45 -1.42 -21.06
N ASN A 29 10.23 -0.15 -21.44
CA ASN A 29 10.24 0.94 -20.48
C ASN A 29 9.03 0.84 -19.53
N GLN A 30 9.26 0.34 -18.32
CA GLN A 30 8.24 0.09 -17.30
C GLN A 30 7.77 1.36 -16.57
N GLN A 31 8.44 2.51 -16.75
CA GLN A 31 8.12 3.73 -15.98
C GLN A 31 6.69 4.22 -16.19
N LYS A 32 6.17 4.16 -17.43
CA LYS A 32 4.78 4.55 -17.71
C LYS A 32 3.77 3.62 -17.05
N LEU A 33 4.05 2.30 -17.07
CA LEU A 33 3.23 1.29 -16.41
C LEU A 33 3.18 1.58 -14.90
N ILE A 34 4.35 1.74 -14.27
CA ILE A 34 4.49 2.02 -12.82
C ILE A 34 3.73 3.29 -12.45
N LYS A 35 3.96 4.40 -13.17
CA LYS A 35 3.29 5.69 -12.88
C LYS A 35 1.77 5.60 -13.02
N LEU A 36 1.26 4.88 -14.03
CA LEU A 36 -0.19 4.72 -14.23
C LEU A 36 -0.81 3.74 -13.23
N SER A 37 -0.12 2.64 -12.91
CA SER A 37 -0.61 1.68 -11.92
C SER A 37 -0.62 2.26 -10.51
N LEU A 38 0.37 3.10 -10.17
CA LEU A 38 0.39 3.88 -8.94
C LEU A 38 -0.72 4.93 -8.91
N ALA A 39 -0.95 5.65 -10.01
CA ALA A 39 -2.06 6.61 -10.08
C ALA A 39 -3.44 5.95 -9.92
N PHE A 40 -3.62 4.78 -10.54
CA PHE A 40 -4.82 3.96 -10.38
C PHE A 40 -5.01 3.51 -8.94
N SER A 41 -3.97 2.90 -8.35
CA SER A 41 -4.01 2.43 -6.97
C SER A 41 -4.22 3.57 -5.96
N GLY A 42 -3.55 4.71 -6.15
CA GLY A 42 -3.75 5.89 -5.30
C GLY A 42 -5.17 6.44 -5.40
N GLY A 43 -5.79 6.40 -6.59
CA GLY A 43 -7.22 6.73 -6.74
C GLY A 43 -8.13 5.77 -5.99
N PHE A 44 -7.85 4.47 -6.06
CA PHE A 44 -8.57 3.44 -5.31
C PHE A 44 -8.42 3.66 -3.79
N LEU A 45 -7.20 3.74 -3.26
CA LEU A 45 -6.93 3.95 -1.83
C LEU A 45 -7.54 5.25 -1.30
N LEU A 46 -7.51 6.32 -2.09
CA LEU A 46 -8.17 7.58 -1.72
C LEU A 46 -9.68 7.41 -1.58
N ALA A 47 -10.32 6.74 -2.54
CA ALA A 47 -11.75 6.50 -2.52
C ALA A 47 -12.14 5.67 -1.29
N ILE A 48 -11.51 4.51 -1.06
CA ILE A 48 -11.83 3.65 0.10
C ILE A 48 -11.63 4.40 1.42
N ALA A 49 -10.57 5.21 1.53
CA ALA A 49 -10.30 5.98 2.74
C ALA A 49 -11.45 6.95 3.05
N PHE A 50 -11.97 7.67 2.06
CA PHE A 50 -13.04 8.64 2.24
C PHE A 50 -14.44 8.05 2.32
N THR A 51 -14.74 6.99 1.57
CA THR A 51 -16.10 6.47 1.44
C THR A 51 -16.39 5.33 2.41
N HIS A 52 -15.37 4.68 2.95
CA HIS A 52 -15.51 3.48 3.77
C HIS A 52 -14.87 3.65 5.15
N PHE A 53 -13.54 3.82 5.22
CA PHE A 53 -12.84 3.80 6.51
C PHE A 53 -13.07 5.04 7.36
N LEU A 54 -13.02 6.25 6.78
CA LEU A 54 -13.29 7.46 7.55
C LEU A 54 -14.72 7.47 8.12
N PRO A 55 -15.79 7.21 7.34
CA PRO A 55 -17.14 7.14 7.89
C PRO A 55 -17.29 6.13 9.02
N GLU A 56 -16.72 4.94 8.88
CA GLU A 56 -16.77 3.90 9.91
C GLU A 56 -16.03 4.34 11.18
N LEU A 57 -14.77 4.76 11.06
CA LEU A 57 -13.97 5.21 12.21
C LEU A 57 -14.73 6.30 12.99
N TYR A 58 -15.25 7.33 12.31
CA TYR A 58 -15.95 8.43 12.98
C TYR A 58 -17.35 8.06 13.50
N SER A 59 -17.90 6.91 13.13
CA SER A 59 -19.19 6.43 13.66
C SER A 59 -19.12 6.03 15.13
N GLU A 60 -17.94 5.62 15.62
CA GLU A 60 -17.73 5.15 17.00
C GLU A 60 -17.54 6.28 18.04
N ASN A 61 -17.77 7.56 17.67
CA ASN A 61 -17.79 8.72 18.59
C ASN A 61 -16.54 8.92 19.48
N SER A 62 -15.36 8.48 19.03
CA SER A 62 -14.08 8.75 19.70
C SER A 62 -13.49 10.09 19.25
N ILE A 63 -13.37 11.04 20.19
CA ILE A 63 -12.81 12.40 19.97
C ILE A 63 -11.35 12.36 19.45
N SER A 64 -10.67 11.21 19.50
CA SER A 64 -9.24 11.09 19.18
C SER A 64 -8.90 10.56 17.78
N ILE A 65 -9.88 10.09 16.99
CA ILE A 65 -9.60 9.41 15.70
C ILE A 65 -8.86 10.32 14.72
N GLY A 66 -9.27 11.58 14.59
CA GLY A 66 -8.59 12.55 13.72
C GLY A 66 -7.13 12.77 14.08
N ILE A 67 -6.76 12.65 15.35
CA ILE A 67 -5.37 12.75 15.80
C ILE A 67 -4.57 11.54 15.29
N TRP A 68 -5.13 10.34 15.36
CA TRP A 68 -4.47 9.12 14.86
C TRP A 68 -4.34 9.10 13.33
N VAL A 69 -5.33 9.62 12.60
CA VAL A 69 -5.22 9.86 11.16
C VAL A 69 -4.08 10.83 10.86
N LEU A 70 -3.98 11.95 11.58
CA LEU A 70 -2.89 12.90 11.41
C LEU A 70 -1.52 12.28 11.75
N ILE A 71 -1.43 11.51 12.82
CA ILE A 71 -0.21 10.77 13.18
C ILE A 71 0.18 9.82 12.05
N GLY A 72 -0.77 9.06 11.50
CA GLY A 72 -0.52 8.16 10.38
C GLY A 72 0.02 8.87 9.15
N PHE A 73 -0.56 10.03 8.80
CA PHE A 73 -0.06 10.88 7.73
C PHE A 73 1.40 11.31 7.97
N LEU A 74 1.73 11.76 9.18
CA LEU A 74 3.08 12.19 9.55
C LEU A 74 4.08 11.03 9.61
N VAL A 75 3.65 9.85 10.07
CA VAL A 75 4.45 8.63 10.05
C VAL A 75 4.80 8.28 8.60
N GLN A 76 3.84 8.34 7.68
CA GLN A 76 4.12 8.08 6.28
C GLN A 76 5.05 9.11 5.66
N LEU A 77 4.85 10.40 5.96
CA LEU A 77 5.75 11.46 5.51
C LEU A 77 7.20 11.21 5.97
N LEU A 78 7.39 10.76 7.21
CA LEU A 78 8.71 10.41 7.74
C LEU A 78 9.29 9.18 7.03
N LEU A 79 8.49 8.15 6.79
CA LEU A 79 8.93 6.95 6.06
C LEU A 79 9.29 7.28 4.61
N GLU A 80 8.55 8.18 3.96
CA GLU A 80 8.82 8.63 2.60
C GLU A 80 10.20 9.29 2.47
N TYR A 81 10.57 10.13 3.44
CA TYR A 81 11.90 10.76 3.48
C TYR A 81 13.03 9.72 3.40
N PHE A 82 12.86 8.56 4.06
CA PHE A 82 13.83 7.47 4.02
C PHE A 82 13.69 6.55 2.79
N SER A 83 12.49 6.43 2.22
CA SER A 83 12.23 5.60 1.04
C SER A 83 12.65 6.27 -0.27
N GLY A 84 12.79 7.61 -0.28
CA GLY A 84 13.12 8.39 -1.47
C GLY A 84 11.98 8.43 -2.49
N GLY A 85 10.74 8.12 -2.05
CA GLY A 85 9.54 8.28 -2.84
C GLY A 85 9.26 7.21 -3.91
N ILE A 86 9.84 6.02 -3.74
CA ILE A 86 9.62 4.90 -4.67
C ILE A 86 8.13 4.50 -4.75
N GLU A 87 7.40 4.65 -3.65
CA GLU A 87 5.96 4.32 -3.53
C GLU A 87 5.07 5.18 -4.43
N HIS A 88 5.53 6.34 -4.90
CA HIS A 88 4.81 7.20 -5.84
C HIS A 88 5.54 7.33 -7.20
N GLY A 89 6.57 6.52 -7.43
CA GLY A 89 7.18 6.30 -8.74
C GLY A 89 8.48 7.06 -9.00
N HIS A 90 9.10 7.64 -7.97
CA HIS A 90 10.43 8.26 -8.07
C HIS A 90 11.53 7.21 -8.08
N ILE A 91 11.81 6.69 -9.27
CA ILE A 91 12.89 5.73 -9.48
C ILE A 91 14.10 6.46 -10.08
N HIS A 92 14.87 7.14 -9.25
CA HIS A 92 16.19 7.65 -9.63
C HIS A 92 17.26 6.56 -9.46
N ALA A 93 17.22 5.56 -10.34
CA ALA A 93 18.26 4.56 -10.41
C ALA A 93 19.52 5.18 -11.04
N HIS A 94 20.46 5.65 -10.21
CA HIS A 94 21.82 5.89 -10.69
C HIS A 94 22.50 4.53 -10.93
N PRO A 95 22.97 4.25 -12.16
CA PRO A 95 23.73 3.05 -12.43
C PRO A 95 24.90 2.92 -11.44
N ASN A 96 25.16 1.72 -10.94
CA ASN A 96 26.30 1.38 -10.08
C ASN A 96 26.30 1.94 -8.63
N LYS A 97 25.16 2.38 -8.08
CA LYS A 97 25.06 2.65 -6.62
C LYS A 97 24.69 1.38 -5.83
N LYS A 98 25.19 1.31 -4.57
CA LYS A 98 24.82 0.27 -3.59
C LYS A 98 23.33 0.39 -3.22
N ILE A 99 22.74 -0.71 -2.74
CA ILE A 99 21.35 -0.76 -2.25
C ILE A 99 21.13 0.33 -1.21
N PRO A 100 20.05 1.13 -1.29
CA PRO A 100 19.63 1.95 -0.18
C PRO A 100 18.90 1.05 0.83
N PHE A 101 19.64 0.37 1.71
CA PHE A 101 19.05 -0.45 2.79
C PHE A 101 18.08 0.34 3.67
N MET A 102 18.32 1.65 3.82
CA MET A 102 17.41 2.55 4.53
C MET A 102 16.03 2.64 3.85
N MET A 103 16.01 2.65 2.52
CA MET A 103 14.76 2.62 1.77
C MET A 103 14.04 1.29 1.97
N LEU A 104 14.75 0.16 1.87
CA LEU A 104 14.13 -1.15 2.09
C LEU A 104 13.55 -1.25 3.51
N PHE A 105 14.29 -0.79 4.52
CA PHE A 105 13.82 -0.74 5.90
C PHE A 105 12.57 0.13 6.05
N SER A 106 12.56 1.33 5.46
CA SER A 106 11.41 2.24 5.53
C SER A 106 10.16 1.63 4.89
N LEU A 107 10.28 1.10 3.67
CA LEU A 107 9.18 0.43 2.96
C LEU A 107 8.70 -0.82 3.72
N SER A 108 9.62 -1.54 4.35
CA SER A 108 9.28 -2.69 5.19
C SER A 108 8.49 -2.30 6.43
N VAL A 109 8.82 -1.19 7.10
CA VAL A 109 8.05 -0.66 8.24
C VAL A 109 6.68 -0.19 7.78
N HIS A 110 6.60 0.55 6.66
CA HIS A 110 5.34 0.96 6.03
C HIS A 110 4.41 -0.25 5.79
N SER A 111 4.88 -1.24 5.03
CA SER A 111 4.13 -2.47 4.69
C SER A 111 3.72 -3.27 5.92
N PHE A 112 4.53 -3.26 6.99
CA PHE A 112 4.23 -3.95 8.24
C PHE A 112 3.08 -3.28 9.00
N ILE A 113 3.10 -1.95 9.13
CA ILE A 113 2.04 -1.19 9.81
C ILE A 113 0.71 -1.35 9.05
N GLU A 114 0.75 -1.21 7.74
CA GLU A 114 -0.40 -1.39 6.84
C GLU A 114 -1.06 -2.76 6.94
N GLY A 115 -0.28 -3.82 7.19
CA GLY A 115 -0.80 -5.17 7.35
C GLY A 115 -1.57 -5.40 8.65
N MET A 116 -1.35 -4.62 9.71
CA MET A 116 -1.94 -4.89 11.03
C MET A 116 -3.47 -4.82 11.08
N PRO A 117 -4.13 -3.77 10.53
CA PRO A 117 -5.58 -3.65 10.63
C PRO A 117 -6.36 -4.69 9.82
N LEU A 118 -5.71 -5.42 8.91
CA LEU A 118 -6.33 -6.53 8.17
C LEU A 118 -6.83 -7.66 9.07
N ALA A 119 -6.33 -7.73 10.30
CA ALA A 119 -6.80 -8.72 11.26
C ALA A 119 -8.15 -8.37 11.89
N ASN A 120 -8.64 -7.13 11.79
CA ASN A 120 -9.84 -6.69 12.50
C ASN A 120 -11.10 -7.40 11.97
N ASN A 121 -11.64 -8.36 12.74
CA ASN A 121 -12.80 -9.18 12.34
C ASN A 121 -14.15 -8.65 12.89
N HIS A 122 -14.15 -7.56 13.66
CA HIS A 122 -15.28 -7.24 14.53
C HIS A 122 -16.36 -6.32 13.95
N HIS A 123 -16.15 -5.72 12.77
CA HIS A 123 -17.15 -4.86 12.13
C HIS A 123 -18.08 -5.68 11.20
N THR A 124 -18.73 -6.70 11.76
CA THR A 124 -19.74 -7.57 11.09
C THR A 124 -21.17 -7.03 11.24
N GLY A 125 -21.34 -5.71 11.40
CA GLY A 125 -22.63 -5.08 11.70
C GLY A 125 -23.41 -4.55 10.49
N HIS A 126 -22.74 -4.32 9.35
CA HIS A 126 -23.37 -3.74 8.16
C HIS A 126 -22.95 -4.49 6.90
N GLU A 127 -23.62 -5.60 6.62
CA GLU A 127 -23.67 -6.18 5.27
C GLU A 127 -24.39 -5.20 4.35
N HIS A 128 -23.63 -4.29 3.73
CA HIS A 128 -24.08 -3.65 2.50
C HIS A 128 -23.97 -4.65 1.34
N ILE A 129 -24.80 -4.47 0.31
CA ILE A 129 -25.07 -5.41 -0.79
C ILE A 129 -23.85 -5.57 -1.76
N GLY A 130 -22.64 -5.25 -1.33
CA GLY A 130 -21.40 -5.47 -2.07
C GLY A 130 -20.18 -5.44 -1.16
N GLY A 131 -19.46 -6.57 -1.06
CA GLY A 131 -18.10 -6.67 -0.50
C GLY A 131 -17.97 -6.48 1.01
N GLY A 132 -17.35 -7.45 1.71
CA GLY A 132 -17.06 -7.31 3.14
C GLY A 132 -15.98 -6.27 3.43
N HIS A 133 -16.01 -5.65 4.61
CA HIS A 133 -15.06 -4.60 5.04
C HIS A 133 -13.58 -5.02 4.96
N GLN A 134 -13.29 -6.29 5.31
CA GLN A 134 -11.93 -6.84 5.20
C GLN A 134 -11.48 -7.03 3.75
N GLU A 135 -12.42 -7.32 2.86
CA GLU A 135 -12.13 -7.56 1.45
C GLU A 135 -11.73 -6.26 0.77
N SER A 136 -12.34 -5.13 1.16
CA SER A 136 -12.02 -3.80 0.62
C SER A 136 -10.60 -3.35 1.02
N LEU A 137 -10.21 -3.53 2.29
CA LEU A 137 -8.85 -3.23 2.77
C LEU A 137 -7.82 -4.16 2.15
N LEU A 138 -8.08 -5.48 2.13
CA LEU A 138 -7.17 -6.47 1.53
C LEU A 138 -6.95 -6.19 0.05
N LEU A 139 -8.02 -5.89 -0.69
CA LEU A 139 -7.93 -5.58 -2.10
C LEU A 139 -7.17 -4.27 -2.33
N GLY A 140 -7.46 -3.23 -1.53
CA GLY A 140 -6.69 -1.98 -1.56
C GLY A 140 -5.21 -2.25 -1.39
N ILE A 141 -4.86 -3.09 -0.41
CA ILE A 141 -3.49 -3.46 -0.11
C ILE A 141 -2.82 -4.18 -1.30
N ILE A 142 -3.47 -5.23 -1.82
CA ILE A 142 -2.98 -5.97 -2.98
C ILE A 142 -2.78 -5.04 -4.20
N LEU A 143 -3.71 -4.12 -4.45
CA LEU A 143 -3.69 -3.22 -5.60
C LEU A 143 -2.58 -2.17 -5.53
N HIS A 144 -2.17 -1.69 -4.35
CA HIS A 144 -1.02 -0.77 -4.24
C HIS A 144 0.31 -1.50 -4.14
N GLN A 145 0.33 -2.68 -3.51
CA GLN A 145 1.56 -3.38 -3.24
C GLN A 145 2.17 -3.99 -4.52
N LEU A 146 1.31 -4.35 -5.49
CA LEU A 146 1.75 -4.79 -6.81
C LEU A 146 2.58 -3.71 -7.55
N PRO A 147 2.11 -2.46 -7.76
CA PRO A 147 2.93 -1.36 -8.28
C PRO A 147 4.24 -1.11 -7.53
N VAL A 148 4.22 -1.16 -6.20
CA VAL A 148 5.43 -0.97 -5.37
C VAL A 148 6.43 -2.09 -5.59
N ALA A 149 5.97 -3.33 -5.68
CA ALA A 149 6.81 -4.49 -5.98
C ALA A 149 7.44 -4.40 -7.38
N ILE A 150 6.69 -3.91 -8.37
CA ILE A 150 7.23 -3.61 -9.70
C ILE A 150 8.33 -2.55 -9.58
N ALA A 151 8.07 -1.43 -8.90
CA ALA A 151 9.05 -0.35 -8.73
C ALA A 151 10.35 -0.83 -8.04
N LEU A 152 10.22 -1.59 -6.95
CA LEU A 152 11.34 -2.17 -6.21
C LEU A 152 12.14 -3.15 -7.06
N MET A 153 11.48 -4.08 -7.74
CA MET A 153 12.17 -5.04 -8.58
C MET A 153 12.86 -4.33 -9.76
N THR A 154 12.23 -3.34 -10.41
CA THR A 154 12.87 -2.52 -11.44
C THR A 154 14.14 -1.83 -10.91
N LEU A 155 14.10 -1.30 -9.69
CA LEU A 155 15.28 -0.71 -9.05
C LEU A 155 16.37 -1.75 -8.80
N PHE A 156 16.02 -2.92 -8.25
CA PHE A 156 16.98 -3.99 -8.00
C PHE A 156 17.66 -4.46 -9.30
N ARG A 157 16.89 -4.63 -10.37
CA ARG A 157 17.40 -5.01 -11.71
C ARG A 157 18.32 -3.95 -12.34
N LYS A 158 18.14 -2.67 -11.99
CA LYS A 158 19.02 -1.57 -12.43
C LYS A 158 20.23 -1.33 -11.52
N SER A 159 20.25 -1.93 -10.34
CA SER A 159 21.35 -1.85 -9.38
C SER A 159 22.38 -2.97 -9.60
N LEU A 160 23.48 -2.97 -8.84
CA LEU A 160 24.54 -4.00 -8.93
C LEU A 160 24.15 -5.35 -8.31
N LEU A 161 22.86 -5.62 -8.10
CA LEU A 161 22.40 -6.83 -7.44
C LEU A 161 22.32 -8.01 -8.40
N THR A 162 22.66 -9.19 -7.88
CA THR A 162 22.39 -10.43 -8.58
C THR A 162 20.88 -10.68 -8.63
N GLN A 163 20.43 -11.45 -9.63
CA GLN A 163 19.03 -11.89 -9.73
C GLN A 163 18.55 -12.56 -8.44
N LYS A 164 19.40 -13.41 -7.84
CA LYS A 164 19.09 -14.14 -6.61
C LYS A 164 18.89 -13.19 -5.43
N THR A 165 19.79 -12.22 -5.27
CA THR A 165 19.70 -11.22 -4.21
C THR A 165 18.46 -10.33 -4.39
N SER A 166 18.13 -9.96 -5.63
CA SER A 166 16.94 -9.14 -5.93
C SER A 166 15.66 -9.84 -5.47
N TRP A 167 15.52 -11.14 -5.80
CA TRP A 167 14.39 -11.94 -5.36
C TRP A 167 14.35 -12.15 -3.85
N LEU A 168 15.50 -12.41 -3.22
CA LEU A 168 15.58 -12.58 -1.78
C LEU A 168 15.09 -11.32 -1.05
N LEU A 169 15.55 -10.14 -1.46
CA LEU A 169 15.13 -8.87 -0.85
C LEU A 169 13.65 -8.57 -1.11
N LEU A 170 13.15 -8.88 -2.31
CA LEU A 170 11.73 -8.72 -2.62
C LEU A 170 10.84 -9.65 -1.79
N ILE A 171 11.26 -10.89 -1.55
CA ILE A 171 10.56 -11.83 -0.66
C ILE A 171 10.58 -11.31 0.77
N LEU A 172 11.73 -10.87 1.28
CA LEU A 172 11.84 -10.31 2.63
C LEU A 172 10.93 -9.09 2.80
N PHE A 173 10.85 -8.23 1.79
CA PHE A 173 9.89 -7.12 1.76
C PHE A 173 8.44 -7.61 1.76
N GLY A 174 8.09 -8.55 0.87
CA GLY A 174 6.73 -9.06 0.72
C GLY A 174 6.21 -9.87 1.92
N LEU A 175 7.10 -10.32 2.81
CA LEU A 175 6.72 -10.94 4.08
C LEU A 175 6.25 -9.91 5.13
N MET A 176 6.55 -8.62 4.98
CA MET A 176 6.26 -7.63 6.02
C MET A 176 4.75 -7.40 6.21
N THR A 177 3.94 -7.36 5.15
CA THR A 177 2.48 -7.21 5.29
C THR A 177 1.82 -8.45 5.91
N PRO A 178 2.13 -9.69 5.48
CA PRO A 178 1.72 -10.90 6.22
C PRO A 178 2.16 -10.91 7.69
N LEU A 179 3.38 -10.46 8.01
CA LEU A 179 3.83 -10.33 9.39
C LEU A 179 3.01 -9.28 10.16
N GLY A 180 2.65 -8.17 9.52
CA GLY A 180 1.74 -7.16 10.05
C GLY A 180 0.38 -7.77 10.39
N LEU A 181 -0.23 -8.48 9.45
CA LEU A 181 -1.50 -9.18 9.62
C LEU A 181 -1.45 -10.19 10.78
N ILE A 182 -0.41 -11.03 10.85
CA ILE A 182 -0.23 -11.97 11.97
C ILE A 182 -0.10 -11.22 13.30
N THR A 183 0.65 -10.12 13.32
CA THR A 183 0.81 -9.28 14.52
C THR A 183 -0.52 -8.67 14.94
N GLY A 184 -1.29 -8.12 14.00
CA GLY A 184 -2.64 -7.61 14.22
C GLY A 184 -3.55 -8.67 14.83
N HIS A 185 -3.52 -9.90 14.30
CA HIS A 185 -4.33 -11.00 14.81
C HIS A 185 -3.97 -11.37 16.25
N VAL A 186 -2.68 -11.40 16.59
CA VAL A 186 -2.22 -11.65 17.97
C VAL A 186 -2.65 -10.52 18.93
N LEU A 187 -2.71 -9.28 18.45
CA LEU A 187 -3.18 -8.13 19.24
C LEU A 187 -4.70 -8.14 19.42
N GLU A 188 -5.46 -8.52 18.40
CA GLU A 188 -6.92 -8.63 18.45
C GLU A 188 -7.36 -9.68 19.48
N VAL A 189 -6.70 -10.84 19.51
CA VAL A 189 -6.96 -11.93 20.49
C VAL A 189 -6.76 -11.47 21.94
N LYS A 190 -6.05 -10.37 22.18
CA LYS A 190 -5.87 -9.78 23.52
C LYS A 190 -6.97 -8.77 23.89
N GLU A 191 -8.09 -8.73 23.17
CA GLU A 191 -9.32 -7.97 23.48
C GLU A 191 -9.06 -6.46 23.68
N THR A 192 -8.16 -5.89 22.88
CA THR A 192 -7.81 -4.48 22.96
C THR A 192 -8.44 -3.70 21.80
N PHE A 193 -9.77 -3.70 21.74
CA PHE A 193 -10.57 -3.15 20.63
C PHE A 193 -10.17 -1.73 20.20
N ALA A 194 -10.00 -0.83 21.17
CA ALA A 194 -9.57 0.55 20.91
C ALA A 194 -8.23 0.66 20.17
N TYR A 195 -7.41 -0.39 20.15
CA TYR A 195 -6.15 -0.40 19.42
C TYR A 195 -6.33 -0.70 17.92
N MET A 196 -7.36 -1.45 17.51
CA MET A 196 -7.56 -1.78 16.10
C MET A 196 -8.07 -0.57 15.31
N ASP A 197 -9.00 0.21 15.86
CA ASP A 197 -9.46 1.44 15.20
C ASP A 197 -8.38 2.51 15.18
N VAL A 198 -7.51 2.55 16.21
CA VAL A 198 -6.33 3.41 16.21
C VAL A 198 -5.34 3.00 15.12
N LEU A 199 -5.05 1.70 14.97
CA LEU A 199 -4.19 1.19 13.91
C LEU A 199 -4.79 1.46 12.53
N LEU A 200 -6.10 1.24 12.34
CA LEU A 200 -6.80 1.55 11.11
C LEU A 200 -6.75 3.05 10.81
N ALA A 201 -6.98 3.92 11.80
CA ALA A 201 -6.87 5.37 11.64
C ALA A 201 -5.45 5.80 11.22
N VAL A 202 -4.41 5.20 11.80
CA VAL A 202 -3.01 5.41 11.38
C VAL A 202 -2.83 4.99 9.91
N VAL A 203 -3.30 3.80 9.51
CA VAL A 203 -3.18 3.32 8.13
C VAL A 203 -3.98 4.17 7.15
N VAL A 204 -5.18 4.64 7.52
CA VAL A 204 -5.95 5.61 6.73
C VAL A 204 -5.17 6.91 6.54
N GLY A 205 -4.52 7.41 7.58
CA GLY A 205 -3.60 8.55 7.48
C GLY A 205 -2.46 8.31 6.49
N MET A 206 -1.86 7.13 6.51
CA MET A 206 -0.82 6.72 5.57
C MET A 206 -1.36 6.67 4.13
N PHE A 207 -2.56 6.12 3.90
CA PHE A 207 -3.21 6.09 2.59
C PHE A 207 -3.50 7.48 2.04
N LEU A 208 -3.98 8.39 2.90
CA LEU A 208 -4.22 9.78 2.51
C LEU A 208 -2.93 10.46 2.06
N HIS A 209 -1.83 10.27 2.79
CA HIS A 209 -0.51 10.78 2.39
C HIS A 209 -0.07 10.23 1.03
N ILE A 210 -0.01 8.90 0.88
CA ILE A 210 0.43 8.25 -0.37
C ILE A 210 -0.44 8.71 -1.56
N SER A 211 -1.76 8.67 -1.39
CA SER A 211 -2.69 8.98 -2.47
C SER A 211 -2.59 10.44 -2.90
N THR A 212 -2.46 11.38 -1.95
CA THR A 212 -2.33 12.80 -2.25
C THR A 212 -0.98 13.11 -2.89
N THR A 213 0.13 12.56 -2.37
CA THR A 213 1.46 12.67 -3.00
C THR A 213 1.44 12.15 -4.43
N ILE A 214 0.86 10.98 -4.67
CA ILE A 214 0.69 10.43 -6.03
C ILE A 214 -0.08 11.42 -6.91
N ILE A 215 -1.20 11.98 -6.45
CA ILE A 215 -2.01 12.91 -7.25
C ILE A 215 -1.26 14.19 -7.58
N PHE A 216 -0.61 14.82 -6.60
CA PHE A 216 -0.01 16.15 -6.75
C PHE A 216 1.39 16.15 -7.36
N GLU A 217 2.23 15.17 -7.04
CA GLU A 217 3.65 15.22 -7.40
C GLU A 217 3.92 14.85 -8.86
N THR A 218 3.01 14.12 -9.49
CA THR A 218 3.14 13.75 -10.91
C THR A 218 2.78 14.85 -11.92
N ASN A 219 2.50 16.07 -11.47
CA ASN A 219 2.41 17.25 -12.34
C ASN A 219 3.79 17.86 -12.62
N GLU A 220 4.77 17.01 -12.95
CA GLU A 220 6.07 17.44 -13.45
C GLU A 220 5.83 18.25 -14.74
N ASN A 221 6.12 19.57 -14.70
CA ASN A 221 6.03 20.53 -15.81
C ASN A 221 4.67 21.20 -16.11
N HIS A 222 3.71 21.25 -15.18
CA HIS A 222 2.44 22.00 -15.33
C HIS A 222 1.55 21.61 -16.54
N HIS A 223 1.87 20.53 -17.26
CA HIS A 223 1.03 19.99 -18.33
C HIS A 223 0.06 18.96 -17.77
N PHE A 224 -1.22 19.17 -18.02
CA PHE A 224 -2.28 18.25 -17.63
C PHE A 224 -2.09 16.86 -18.25
N ASN A 225 -2.01 15.82 -17.41
CA ASN A 225 -1.87 14.44 -17.84
C ASN A 225 -3.21 13.69 -17.79
N LEU A 226 -3.95 13.69 -18.90
CA LEU A 226 -5.25 13.03 -18.99
C LEU A 226 -5.17 11.53 -18.70
N ALA A 227 -4.12 10.83 -19.17
CA ALA A 227 -3.98 9.39 -18.93
C ALA A 227 -3.88 9.08 -17.42
N LYS A 228 -3.20 9.95 -16.67
CA LYS A 228 -3.13 9.84 -15.22
C LYS A 228 -4.48 10.13 -14.55
N LEU A 229 -5.15 11.21 -14.95
CA LEU A 229 -6.48 11.51 -14.40
C LEU A 229 -7.44 10.34 -14.65
N MET A 230 -7.44 9.78 -15.85
CA MET A 230 -8.26 8.60 -16.17
C MET A 230 -7.89 7.40 -15.30
N ALA A 231 -6.61 7.15 -15.04
CA ALA A 231 -6.19 6.09 -14.14
C ALA A 231 -6.73 6.31 -12.71
N ILE A 232 -6.63 7.53 -12.18
CA ILE A 232 -7.21 7.88 -10.86
C ILE A 232 -8.72 7.65 -10.86
N LEU A 233 -9.45 8.17 -11.85
CA LEU A 233 -10.89 8.02 -11.94
C LEU A 233 -11.32 6.55 -12.10
N MET A 234 -10.54 5.74 -12.81
CA MET A 234 -10.77 4.29 -12.89
C MET A 234 -10.57 3.61 -11.53
N GLY A 235 -9.56 4.01 -10.76
CA GLY A 235 -9.34 3.50 -9.40
C GLY A 235 -10.48 3.86 -8.46
N VAL A 236 -10.92 5.12 -8.48
CA VAL A 236 -12.09 5.60 -7.73
C VAL A 236 -13.36 4.84 -8.17
N GLY A 237 -13.59 4.72 -9.47
CA GLY A 237 -14.75 4.00 -10.00
C GLY A 237 -14.76 2.53 -9.63
N LEU A 238 -13.61 1.85 -9.62
CA LEU A 238 -13.50 0.47 -9.16
C LEU A 238 -13.81 0.35 -7.66
N SER A 239 -13.33 1.29 -6.84
CA SER A 239 -13.64 1.31 -5.41
C SER A 239 -15.15 1.37 -5.15
N PHE A 240 -15.90 2.23 -5.86
CA PHE A 240 -17.37 2.30 -5.75
C PHE A 240 -18.12 1.08 -6.30
N LEU A 241 -17.48 0.26 -7.14
CA LEU A 241 -18.11 -0.96 -7.66
C LEU A 241 -17.93 -2.15 -6.72
N LEU A 242 -16.91 -2.11 -5.86
CA LEU A 242 -16.52 -3.24 -5.01
C LEU A 242 -16.85 -3.02 -3.53
N ILE A 243 -17.24 -1.80 -3.16
CA ILE A 243 -17.65 -1.35 -1.82
C ILE A 243 -19.03 -0.71 -1.95
#